data_AF-A0A942L8Z5-F1
#
_entry.id   AF-A0A942L8Z5-F1
#
_cell.length_a   1.000
_cell.length_b   1.000
_cell.length_c   1.000
_cell.angle_alpha   90.00
_cell.angle_beta   90.00
_cell.angle_gamma   90.00
#
_symmetry.space_group_name_H-M   'P 1'
#
loop_
_entity.id
_entity.type
_entity.pdbx_description
1 polymer ?
#
loop_
_entity_poly.entity_id
_entity_poly.type
_entity_poly.pdbx_seq_one_letter_code
_entity_poly.pdbx_strand_id
1 'polypeptide(L)' 'MTIRANRQAYLVQVEGSSALNGVELAQHDAMEILDETIVIKACSQSHYPLIEMPKA' A
#
# COMPACT_ATOMS: atom_id res chain seq x y z
N MET A 1 -0.27 -9.48 -0.10
CA MET A 1 -1.04 -9.50 1.16
C MET A 1 -2.51 -9.37 0.82
N THR A 2 -3.42 -10.03 1.53
CA THR A 2 -4.87 -9.97 1.24
C THR A 2 -5.60 -9.23 2.35
N ILE A 3 -6.33 -8.18 1.99
CA ILE A 3 -7.23 -7.43 2.89
C ILE A 3 -8.59 -8.10 2.87
N ARG A 4 -9.14 -8.40 4.05
CA ARG A 4 -10.45 -9.05 4.19
C ARG A 4 -11.59 -8.04 4.15
N ALA A 5 -12.79 -8.51 3.78
CA ALA A 5 -14.04 -7.74 3.62
C ALA A 5 -14.36 -6.67 4.71
N ASN A 6 -13.96 -6.88 5.96
CA ASN A 6 -14.23 -5.99 7.09
C ASN A 6 -12.99 -5.21 7.56
N ARG A 7 -11.95 -5.17 6.72
CA ARG A 7 -10.67 -4.51 7.01
C ARG A 7 -10.28 -3.62 5.82
N GLN A 8 -9.43 -2.66 6.10
CA GLN A 8 -8.81 -1.77 5.14
C GLN A 8 -7.34 -1.64 5.49
N ALA A 9 -6.54 -1.20 4.53
CA ALA A 9 -5.18 -0.81 4.82
C ALA A 9 -4.82 0.53 4.18
N TYR A 10 -3.90 1.23 4.83
CA TYR A 10 -3.24 2.41 4.28
C TYR A 10 -1.75 2.13 4.15
N LEU A 11 -1.21 2.37 2.96
CA LEU A 11 0.22 2.37 2.71
C LEU A 11 0.66 3.81 2.44
N VAL A 12 1.77 4.23 3.05
CA VAL A 12 2.40 5.53 2.79
C VAL A 12 3.82 5.29 2.29
N GLN A 13 4.17 5.84 1.13
CA GLN A 13 5.52 5.73 0.59
C GLN A 13 6.40 6.83 1.20
N VAL A 14 7.24 6.50 2.19
CA VAL A 14 8.09 7.47 2.90
C VAL A 14 9.32 7.84 2.07
N GLU A 15 9.92 6.87 1.39
CA GLU A 15 11.14 7.02 0.60
C GLU A 15 11.09 6.12 -0.63
N GLY A 16 11.65 6.55 -1.75
CA GLY A 16 11.73 5.76 -2.97
C GLY A 16 10.41 5.67 -3.71
N SER A 17 10.23 4.59 -4.48
CA SER A 17 9.04 4.36 -5.29
C SER A 17 8.70 2.87 -5.41
N SER A 18 7.41 2.58 -5.51
CA SER A 18 6.89 1.23 -5.65
C SER A 18 5.70 1.19 -6.59
N ALA A 19 5.32 -0.01 -7.03
CA ALA A 19 4.07 -0.26 -7.74
C ALA A 19 3.20 -1.20 -6.90
N LEU A 20 2.00 -0.75 -6.54
CA LEU A 20 0.95 -1.53 -5.90
C LEU A 20 -0.07 -1.96 -6.96
N ASN A 21 -0.14 -3.26 -7.25
CA ASN A 21 -1.07 -3.79 -8.27
C ASN A 21 -0.96 -3.08 -9.64
N GLY A 22 0.22 -2.55 -9.96
CA GLY A 22 0.48 -1.80 -11.20
C GLY A 22 0.27 -0.28 -11.11
N VAL A 23 -0.23 0.23 -9.98
CA VAL A 23 -0.31 1.66 -9.69
C VAL A 23 0.98 2.12 -9.03
N GLU A 24 1.66 3.10 -9.63
CA GLU A 24 2.89 3.65 -9.09
C GLU A 24 2.63 4.59 -7.91
N LEU A 25 3.46 4.45 -6.88
CA LEU A 25 3.56 5.34 -5.73
C LEU A 25 4.96 5.94 -5.71
N ALA A 26 5.02 7.26 -5.75
CA ALA A 26 6.23 8.02 -5.52
C ALA A 26 6.37 8.37 -4.04
N GLN A 27 7.52 8.91 -3.69
CA GLN A 27 7.79 9.42 -2.35
C GLN A 27 6.71 10.43 -1.93
N HIS A 28 6.23 10.28 -0.70
CA HIS A 28 5.14 11.04 -0.07
C HIS A 28 3.72 10.72 -0.56
N ASP A 29 3.55 9.79 -1.49
CA ASP A 29 2.23 9.30 -1.85
C ASP A 29 1.67 8.34 -0.80
N ALA A 30 0.35 8.19 -0.80
CA ALA A 30 -0.35 7.21 0.03
C ALA A 30 -1.46 6.52 -0.78
N MET A 31 -1.80 5.29 -0.37
CA MET A 31 -2.87 4.51 -0.99
C MET A 31 -3.72 3.83 0.07
N GLU A 32 -5.03 3.98 -0.09
CA GLU A 32 -6.05 3.18 0.60
C GLU A 32 -6.32 1.90 -0.17
N ILE A 33 -6.48 0.80 0.57
CA ILE A 33 -6.59 -0.56 0.05
C ILE A 33 -7.82 -1.21 0.67
N LEU A 34 -8.77 -1.63 -0.16
CA LEU A 34 -10.09 -2.15 0.26
C LEU A 34 -10.36 -3.51 -0.37
N ASP A 35 -10.62 -4.53 0.45
CA ASP A 35 -11.07 -5.89 0.05
C ASP A 35 -10.26 -6.55 -1.07
N GLU A 36 -9.00 -6.19 -1.20
CA GLU A 36 -8.18 -6.61 -2.31
C GLU A 36 -6.93 -7.37 -1.86
N THR A 37 -6.37 -8.14 -2.79
CA THR A 37 -5.03 -8.68 -2.64
C THR A 37 -4.04 -7.72 -3.27
N ILE A 38 -3.10 -7.22 -2.47
CA ILE A 38 -2.02 -6.34 -2.90
C ILE A 38 -0.75 -7.12 -3.19
N VAL A 39 -0.12 -6.77 -4.31
CA VAL A 39 1.25 -7.10 -4.65
C VAL A 39 2.03 -5.80 -4.72
N ILE A 40 3.04 -5.69 -3.86
CA ILE A 40 3.93 -4.53 -3.79
C ILE A 40 5.23 -4.90 -4.49
N LYS A 41 5.62 -4.12 -5.49
CA LYS A 41 6.92 -4.24 -6.15
C LYS A 41 7.70 -2.95 -5.94
N ALA A 42 8.83 -3.02 -5.24
CA ALA A 42 9.74 -1.89 -5.12
C ALA A 42 10.37 -1.58 -6.49
N CYS A 43 10.30 -0.32 -6.92
CA CYS A 43 10.96 0.18 -8.12
C CYS A 43 12.35 0.77 -7.79
N SER A 44 12.51 1.25 -6.56
CA SER A 44 13.78 1.68 -5.96
C SER A 44 13.85 1.28 -4.47
N GLN A 45 14.98 1.54 -3.80
CA GLN A 45 15.07 1.33 -2.35
C GLN A 45 13.94 2.11 -1.66
N SER A 46 13.07 1.38 -0.98
CA SER A 46 11.78 1.90 -0.54
C SER A 46 11.58 1.71 0.95
N HIS A 47 11.01 2.72 1.60
CA HIS A 47 10.49 2.64 2.95
C HIS A 47 9.02 3.03 2.95
N TYR A 48 8.18 2.19 3.54
CA TYR A 48 6.75 2.45 3.67
C TYR A 48 6.18 1.77 4.91
N PRO A 49 5.45 2.49 5.79
CA PRO A 49 4.52 1.85 6.72
C PRO A 49 3.28 1.36 5.98
N LEU A 50 2.81 0.19 6.36
CA LEU A 50 1.49 -0.32 6.01
C LEU A 50 0.70 -0.55 7.30
N ILE A 51 -0.49 0.04 7.37
CA ILE A 51 -1.37 -0.02 8.53
C ILE A 51 -2.65 -0.72 8.10
N GLU A 52 -2.89 -1.93 8.61
CA GLU A 52 -4.14 -2.66 8.40
C GLU A 52 -5.06 -2.51 9.62
N MET A 53 -6.29 -2.08 9.39
CA MET A 53 -7.27 -1.74 10.44
C MET A 53 -8.67 -2.21 10.07
N PRO A 54 -9.62 -2.30 11.02
CA PRO A 54 -11.03 -2.45 10.69
C PRO A 54 -11.50 -1.33 9.75
N LYS A 55 -12.46 -1.64 8.87
CA LYS A 55 -13.14 -0.60 8.10
C LYS A 55 -13.90 0.35 9.03
N ALA A 56 -13.91 1.63 8.66
CA ALA A 56 -14.73 2.65 9.31
C ALA A 56 -16.20 2.54 8.86
#